data_AF-A0A4W5PV69-F1
#
_entry.id   AF-A0A4W5PV69-F1
#
_cell.length_a   1.000
_cell.length_b   1.000
_cell.length_c   1.000
_cell.angle_alpha   90.00
_cell.angle_beta   90.00
_cell.angle_gamma   90.00
#
_symmetry.space_group_name_H-M   'P 1'
#
loop_
_entity.id
_entity.type
_entity.pdbx_description
1 polymer ?
#
loop_
_entity_poly.entity_id
_entity_poly.type
_entity_poly.pdbx_seq_one_letter_code
_entity_poly.pdbx_strand_id
1 'polypeptide(L)'
;MVLVWAFFAVIFLASYTANLAAFMIQEEYIDTVSGLSDKKFQQPTEQYPPLRFGTVPNGSTEENIRSNYANMHNFMIRNNQKGVEEAIDNLKTGKLDAFIYDAAVLNYMARKDEGCKVMTIGSGKVFATTGYGIALHKNTRWKRPVDLALLQLVGDGE
;
A
#
# COMPACT_ATOMS: atom_id res chain seq x y z
N MET A 1 -41.70 34.33 27.07
CA MET A 1 -40.26 34.45 27.40
C MET A 1 -39.54 33.10 27.47
N VAL A 2 -40.08 32.08 28.14
CA VAL A 2 -39.45 30.74 28.23
C VAL A 2 -39.28 30.03 26.87
N LEU A 3 -40.25 30.17 25.96
CA LEU A 3 -40.21 29.55 24.63
C LEU A 3 -39.04 30.04 23.75
N VAL A 4 -38.64 31.31 23.87
CA VAL A 4 -37.51 31.89 23.12
C VAL A 4 -36.19 31.31 23.61
N TRP A 5 -36.06 31.13 24.93
CA TRP A 5 -34.89 30.48 25.54
C TRP A 5 -34.81 29.00 25.21
N ALA A 6 -35.95 28.29 25.20
CA ALA A 6 -35.99 26.90 24.77
C ALA A 6 -35.56 26.77 23.29
N PHE A 7 -36.02 27.66 22.42
CA PHE A 7 -35.65 27.64 21.01
C PHE A 7 -34.16 27.93 20.81
N PHE A 8 -33.61 28.91 21.54
CA PHE A 8 -32.17 29.20 21.53
C PHE A 8 -31.32 28.03 22.03
N ALA A 9 -31.73 27.38 23.13
CA ALA A 9 -31.05 26.22 23.68
C ALA A 9 -31.05 25.03 22.71
N VAL A 10 -32.16 24.78 22.01
CA VAL A 10 -32.27 23.71 21.01
C VAL A 10 -31.38 23.99 19.80
N ILE A 11 -31.34 25.23 19.29
CA ILE A 11 -30.45 25.61 18.19
C ILE A 11 -28.98 25.43 18.58
N PHE A 12 -28.60 25.84 19.79
CA PHE A 12 -27.24 25.72 20.29
C PHE A 12 -26.83 24.24 20.46
N LEU A 13 -27.72 23.44 21.05
CA LEU A 13 -27.53 22.01 21.20
C LEU A 13 -27.39 21.31 19.84
N ALA A 14 -28.32 21.58 18.91
CA ALA A 14 -28.29 21.02 17.56
C ALA A 14 -26.99 21.40 16.83
N SER A 15 -26.57 22.66 16.87
CA SER A 15 -25.32 23.11 16.24
C SER A 15 -24.08 22.44 16.84
N TYR A 16 -24.05 22.27 18.17
CA TYR A 16 -22.96 21.56 18.84
C TYR A 16 -22.92 20.08 18.44
N THR A 17 -24.07 19.39 18.46
CA THR A 17 -24.14 17.98 18.04
C THR A 17 -23.77 17.79 16.57
N ALA A 18 -24.17 18.73 15.69
CA ALA A 18 -23.82 18.69 14.27
C ALA A 18 -22.33 18.93 14.05
N ASN A 19 -21.71 19.87 14.77
CA ASN A 19 -20.28 20.14 14.64
C ASN A 19 -19.43 18.99 15.20
N LEU A 20 -19.86 18.41 16.32
CA LEU A 20 -19.22 17.23 16.89
C LEU A 20 -19.33 16.03 15.94
N ALA A 21 -20.51 15.79 15.36
CA ALA A 21 -20.68 14.74 14.35
C ALA A 21 -19.84 15.01 13.09
N ALA A 22 -19.78 16.26 12.63
CA ALA A 22 -18.94 16.65 11.49
C ALA A 22 -17.46 16.35 11.75
N PHE A 23 -16.97 16.62 12.97
CA PHE A 23 -15.60 16.27 13.34
C PHE A 23 -15.37 14.76 13.43
N MET A 24 -16.35 14.00 13.95
CA MET A 24 -16.22 12.55 14.06
C MET A 24 -16.26 11.82 12.71
N ILE A 25 -16.91 12.39 11.69
CA ILE A 25 -17.03 11.80 10.34
C ILE A 25 -15.85 12.20 9.43
N GLN A 26 -15.07 13.21 9.81
CA GLN A 26 -13.85 13.56 9.08
C GLN A 26 -12.81 12.44 9.21
N GLU A 27 -12.85 11.49 8.28
CA GLU A 27 -11.77 10.53 8.07
C GLU A 27 -10.60 11.25 7.40
N GLU A 28 -9.53 11.50 8.14
CA GLU A 28 -8.28 11.98 7.56
C GLU A 28 -7.54 10.78 6.96
N TYR A 29 -7.80 10.51 5.68
CA TYR A 29 -7.06 9.49 4.93
C TYR A 29 -5.67 10.04 4.58
N ILE A 30 -4.74 9.96 5.52
CA ILE A 30 -3.37 10.40 5.30
C ILE A 30 -2.61 9.27 4.60
N ASP A 31 -2.56 9.34 3.27
CA ASP A 31 -1.53 8.62 2.53
C ASP A 31 -0.18 9.15 3.00
N THR A 32 0.52 8.36 3.82
CA THR A 32 1.80 8.75 4.42
C THR A 32 2.86 9.03 3.36
N VAL A 33 2.69 8.49 2.16
CA VAL A 33 3.62 8.61 1.04
C VAL A 33 2.84 8.67 -0.28
N SER A 34 3.22 9.57 -1.20
CA SER A 34 2.56 9.67 -2.52
C SER A 34 2.98 8.55 -3.49
N GLY A 35 4.14 7.94 -3.26
CA GLY A 35 4.67 6.86 -4.11
C GLY A 35 6.15 6.55 -3.83
N LEU A 36 6.71 5.56 -4.51
CA LEU A 36 8.08 5.08 -4.32
C LEU A 36 9.15 6.16 -4.57
N SER A 37 8.87 7.08 -5.49
CA SER A 37 9.77 8.21 -5.81
C SER A 37 9.66 9.38 -4.82
N ASP A 38 8.87 9.26 -3.76
CA ASP A 38 8.76 10.30 -2.73
C ASP A 38 10.10 10.52 -2.02
N LYS A 39 10.38 11.77 -1.66
CA LYS A 39 11.60 12.15 -0.93
C LYS A 39 11.74 11.38 0.37
N LYS A 40 10.62 11.01 1.00
CA LYS A 40 10.60 10.20 2.24
C LYS A 40 11.28 8.83 2.08
N PHE A 41 11.20 8.22 0.89
CA PHE A 41 11.88 6.96 0.60
C PHE A 41 13.33 7.15 0.15
N GLN A 42 13.61 8.23 -0.57
CA GLN A 42 14.97 8.52 -1.05
C GLN A 42 15.89 8.99 0.08
N GLN A 43 15.36 9.76 1.03
CA GLN A 43 16.08 10.37 2.14
C GLN A 43 15.33 10.13 3.46
N PRO A 44 15.27 8.88 3.94
CA PRO A 44 14.52 8.53 5.15
C PRO A 44 15.04 9.19 6.42
N THR A 45 16.26 9.72 6.40
CA THR A 45 16.88 10.43 7.53
C THR A 45 16.49 11.90 7.63
N GLU A 46 15.91 12.49 6.58
CA GLU A 46 15.50 13.91 6.60
C GLU A 46 14.19 14.14 7.37
N GLN A 47 13.34 13.12 7.44
CA GLN A 47 12.10 13.16 8.21
C GLN A 47 12.29 12.51 9.58
N TYR A 48 11.78 13.17 10.63
CA TYR A 48 11.77 12.63 11.99
C TYR A 48 10.32 12.32 12.42
N PRO A 49 10.03 11.09 12.88
CA PRO A 49 10.90 9.91 12.95
C PRO A 49 11.22 9.34 11.54
N PRO A 50 12.35 8.62 11.38
CA PRO A 50 12.74 8.06 10.10
C PRO A 50 11.74 7.00 9.65
N LEU A 51 11.34 7.05 8.38
CA LEU A 51 10.41 6.09 7.79
C LEU A 51 11.07 4.70 7.71
N ARG A 52 10.57 3.73 8.47
CA ARG A 52 11.08 2.34 8.41
C ARG A 52 10.35 1.60 7.31
N PHE A 53 11.08 1.22 6.28
CA PHE A 53 10.54 0.42 5.20
C PHE A 53 11.47 -0.73 4.81
N GLY A 54 10.87 -1.79 4.29
CA GLY A 54 11.56 -3.05 4.01
C GLY A 54 10.93 -3.80 2.83
N THR A 55 11.67 -4.78 2.33
CA THR A 55 11.19 -5.76 1.36
C THR A 55 11.65 -7.17 1.76
N VAL A 56 11.31 -8.17 0.95
CA VAL A 56 11.82 -9.54 1.09
C VAL A 56 13.17 -9.64 0.36
N PRO A 57 14.25 -10.10 1.03
CA PRO A 57 15.57 -10.21 0.42
C PRO A 57 15.61 -11.29 -0.67
N ASN A 58 16.53 -11.13 -1.62
CA ASN A 58 16.71 -11.97 -2.81
C ASN A 58 15.49 -12.01 -3.75
N GLY A 59 14.62 -11.00 -3.69
CA GLY A 59 13.45 -10.87 -4.56
C GLY A 59 13.70 -9.99 -5.79
N SER A 60 12.84 -10.12 -6.80
CA SER A 60 12.84 -9.22 -7.97
C SER A 60 12.62 -7.76 -7.57
N THR A 61 11.81 -7.51 -6.54
CA THR A 61 11.56 -6.19 -5.99
C THR A 61 12.82 -5.57 -5.40
N GLU A 62 13.61 -6.34 -4.65
CA GLU A 62 14.88 -5.87 -4.09
C GLU A 62 15.88 -5.54 -5.20
N GLU A 63 16.03 -6.42 -6.19
CA GLU A 63 16.93 -6.20 -7.32
C GLU A 63 16.56 -4.93 -8.11
N ASN A 64 15.27 -4.73 -8.35
CA ASN A 64 14.77 -3.55 -9.04
C ASN A 64 15.08 -2.27 -8.26
N ILE A 65 14.83 -2.27 -6.94
CA ILE A 65 15.15 -1.12 -6.07
C ILE A 65 16.66 -0.90 -5.99
N ARG A 66 17.46 -1.95 -5.94
CA ARG A 66 18.93 -1.85 -5.92
C ARG A 66 19.47 -1.18 -7.18
N SER A 67 18.95 -1.55 -8.34
CA SER A 67 19.38 -0.98 -9.62
C SER A 67 18.90 0.46 -9.83
N ASN A 68 17.69 0.80 -9.39
CA ASN A 68 17.07 2.11 -9.65
C ASN A 68 17.29 3.13 -8.53
N TYR A 69 17.42 2.68 -7.27
CA TYR A 69 17.44 3.51 -6.07
C TYR A 69 18.46 2.99 -5.03
N ALA A 70 19.75 3.14 -5.32
CA ALA A 70 20.84 2.64 -4.47
C ALA A 70 20.78 3.17 -3.01
N ASN A 71 20.50 4.46 -2.82
CA ASN A 71 20.41 5.07 -1.48
C ASN A 71 19.26 4.49 -0.65
N MET A 72 18.10 4.31 -1.29
CA MET A 72 16.92 3.69 -0.69
C MET A 72 17.20 2.24 -0.29
N HIS A 73 17.86 1.48 -1.17
CA HIS A 73 18.24 0.09 -0.92
C HIS A 73 19.15 -0.03 0.31
N ASN A 74 20.17 0.82 0.44
CA ASN A 74 21.09 0.80 1.58
C ASN A 74 20.39 0.98 2.93
N PHE A 75 19.35 1.81 2.96
CA PHE A 75 18.54 1.99 4.17
C PHE A 75 17.59 0.80 4.41
N MET A 76 16.97 0.30 3.34
CA MET A 76 16.02 -0.81 3.36
C MET A 76 16.61 -2.12 3.90
N ILE A 77 17.87 -2.43 3.57
CA ILE A 77 18.56 -3.68 3.97
C ILE A 77 18.45 -3.95 5.48
N ARG A 78 18.48 -2.90 6.31
CA ARG A 78 18.43 -3.01 7.77
C ARG A 78 17.06 -3.45 8.30
N ASN A 79 16.00 -3.17 7.55
CA ASN A 79 14.61 -3.42 7.91
C ASN A 79 13.95 -4.47 7.00
N ASN A 80 14.76 -5.23 6.25
CA ASN A 80 14.26 -6.33 5.41
C ASN A 80 13.52 -7.38 6.26
N GLN A 81 12.47 -7.94 5.68
CA GLN A 81 11.57 -8.89 6.33
C GLN A 81 11.82 -10.28 5.76
N LYS A 82 11.69 -11.35 6.58
CA LYS A 82 11.96 -12.71 6.09
C LYS A 82 10.85 -13.23 5.18
N GLY A 83 9.62 -12.75 5.37
CA GLY A 83 8.47 -13.15 4.58
C GLY A 83 7.37 -12.09 4.58
N VAL A 84 6.39 -12.29 3.71
CA VAL A 84 5.25 -11.36 3.54
C VAL A 84 4.37 -11.35 4.78
N GLU A 85 4.06 -12.52 5.37
CA GLU A 85 3.18 -12.59 6.55
C GLU A 85 3.79 -11.89 7.77
N GLU A 86 5.08 -12.11 8.03
CA GLU A 86 5.82 -11.41 9.10
C GLU A 86 5.88 -9.90 8.84
N ALA A 87 6.03 -9.48 7.58
CA ALA A 87 6.01 -8.07 7.22
C ALA A 87 4.64 -7.42 7.52
N ILE A 88 3.54 -8.10 7.20
CA ILE A 88 2.18 -7.62 7.51
C ILE A 88 1.97 -7.51 9.02
N ASP A 89 2.43 -8.49 9.81
CA ASP A 89 2.34 -8.40 11.28
C ASP A 89 3.20 -7.26 11.85
N ASN A 90 4.40 -7.05 11.29
CA ASN A 90 5.27 -5.92 11.67
C ASN A 90 4.69 -4.56 11.27
N LEU A 91 3.91 -4.47 10.19
CA LEU A 91 3.14 -3.28 9.85
C LEU A 91 2.03 -3.02 10.87
N LYS A 92 1.23 -4.05 11.22
CA LYS A 92 0.14 -3.93 12.19
C LYS A 92 0.61 -3.56 13.59
N THR A 93 1.77 -4.08 14.00
CA THR A 93 2.37 -3.79 15.31
C THR A 93 3.12 -2.47 15.35
N GLY A 94 3.24 -1.76 14.22
CA GLY A 94 3.96 -0.49 14.13
C GLY A 94 5.48 -0.65 14.31
N LYS A 95 6.04 -1.81 13.99
CA LYS A 95 7.50 -2.03 13.90
C LYS A 95 8.06 -1.61 12.53
N LEU A 96 7.21 -1.65 11.51
CA LEU A 96 7.49 -1.21 10.15
C LEU A 96 6.44 -0.17 9.75
N ASP A 97 6.85 0.88 9.05
CA ASP A 97 5.94 1.96 8.62
C ASP A 97 5.43 1.74 7.19
N ALA A 98 6.24 1.12 6.33
CA ALA A 98 5.84 0.75 4.97
C ALA A 98 6.51 -0.54 4.51
N PHE A 99 5.81 -1.35 3.70
CA PHE A 99 6.35 -2.57 3.12
C PHE A 99 6.23 -2.51 1.60
N ILE A 100 7.33 -2.84 0.91
CA ILE A 100 7.41 -2.77 -0.54
C ILE A 100 7.55 -4.18 -1.07
N TYR A 101 6.55 -4.63 -1.83
CA TYR A 101 6.53 -5.96 -2.41
C TYR A 101 5.65 -6.00 -3.66
N ASP A 102 5.48 -7.19 -4.25
CA ASP A 102 4.63 -7.37 -5.41
C ASP A 102 3.18 -6.93 -5.14
N ALA A 103 2.60 -6.21 -6.10
CA ALA A 103 1.30 -5.59 -5.95
C ALA A 103 0.16 -6.61 -5.91
N ALA A 104 0.22 -7.71 -6.66
CA ALA A 104 -0.84 -8.71 -6.64
C ALA A 104 -0.86 -9.43 -5.29
N VAL A 105 0.31 -9.79 -4.76
CA VAL A 105 0.44 -10.41 -3.43
C VAL A 105 -0.05 -9.45 -2.35
N LEU A 106 0.35 -8.17 -2.38
CA LEU A 106 -0.09 -7.18 -1.40
C LEU A 106 -1.60 -6.90 -1.48
N ASN A 107 -2.17 -6.81 -2.68
CA ASN A 107 -3.61 -6.63 -2.85
C ASN A 107 -4.40 -7.83 -2.31
N TYR A 108 -3.89 -9.05 -2.51
CA TYR A 108 -4.49 -10.24 -1.93
C TYR A 108 -4.41 -10.22 -0.40
N MET A 109 -3.23 -9.93 0.16
CA MET A 109 -3.03 -9.91 1.61
C MET A 109 -3.84 -8.80 2.30
N ALA A 110 -3.92 -7.61 1.69
CA ALA A 110 -4.73 -6.51 2.21
C ALA A 110 -6.23 -6.84 2.22
N ARG A 111 -6.73 -7.55 1.19
CA ARG A 111 -8.14 -8.00 1.16
C ARG A 111 -8.43 -9.15 2.12
N LYS A 112 -7.44 -10.02 2.36
CA LYS A 112 -7.54 -11.13 3.30
C LYS A 112 -7.50 -10.66 4.76
N ASP A 113 -7.01 -9.45 5.01
CA ASP A 113 -6.75 -8.97 6.37
C ASP A 113 -8.02 -8.82 7.21
N GLU A 114 -8.02 -9.40 8.41
CA GLU A 114 -9.12 -9.26 9.37
C GLU A 114 -9.05 -7.87 10.04
N GLY A 115 -9.92 -6.97 9.59
CA GLY A 115 -10.05 -5.62 10.14
C GLY A 115 -9.44 -4.50 9.29
N CYS A 116 -9.05 -4.79 8.04
CA CYS A 116 -8.62 -3.79 7.04
C CYS A 116 -7.60 -2.77 7.58
N LYS A 117 -6.67 -3.21 8.44
CA LYS A 117 -5.69 -2.32 9.09
C LYS A 117 -4.56 -1.93 8.16
N VAL A 118 -4.26 -2.79 7.19
CA VAL A 118 -3.27 -2.54 6.14
C VAL A 118 -3.97 -2.25 4.82
N MET A 119 -3.47 -1.25 4.10
CA MET A 119 -4.00 -0.85 2.80
C MET A 119 -2.84 -0.60 1.84
N THR A 120 -3.10 -0.74 0.55
CA THR A 120 -2.12 -0.42 -0.49
C THR A 120 -2.10 1.08 -0.75
N ILE A 121 -0.90 1.65 -0.81
CA ILE A 121 -0.70 3.09 -1.02
C ILE A 121 -1.10 3.46 -2.46
N GLY A 122 -1.80 4.59 -2.61
CA GLY A 122 -2.12 5.17 -3.92
C GLY A 122 -3.27 4.48 -4.66
N SER A 123 -4.25 3.90 -3.95
CA SER A 123 -5.47 3.30 -4.53
C SER A 123 -5.19 2.31 -5.66
N GLY A 124 -4.18 1.45 -5.49
CA GLY A 124 -3.80 0.45 -6.50
C GLY A 124 -2.82 0.94 -7.57
N LYS A 125 -2.19 2.12 -7.39
CA LYS A 125 -1.06 2.55 -8.22
C LYS A 125 0.10 1.56 -8.09
N VAL A 126 0.41 0.90 -9.21
CA VAL A 126 1.55 0.00 -9.36
C VAL A 126 2.77 0.76 -9.87
N PHE A 127 3.90 0.60 -9.20
CA PHE A 127 5.16 1.25 -9.57
C PHE A 127 5.79 0.66 -10.83
N ALA A 128 5.59 -0.64 -11.06
CA ALA A 128 6.02 -1.34 -12.25
C ALA A 128 4.82 -2.07 -12.86
N THR A 129 4.58 -1.86 -14.16
CA THR A 129 3.54 -2.57 -14.94
C THR A 129 4.04 -3.93 -15.41
N THR A 130 4.76 -4.65 -14.54
CA THR A 130 5.22 -6.00 -14.80
C THR A 130 4.14 -7.01 -14.44
N GLY A 131 3.84 -7.92 -15.35
CA GLY A 131 2.90 -9.03 -15.13
C GLY A 131 3.60 -10.35 -14.84
N TYR A 132 2.84 -11.32 -14.34
CA TYR A 132 3.28 -12.70 -14.21
C TYR A 132 3.31 -13.37 -15.59
N GLY A 133 4.35 -14.15 -15.84
CA GLY A 133 4.53 -14.87 -17.09
C GLY A 133 5.16 -16.24 -16.89
N ILE A 134 4.88 -17.15 -17.82
CA ILE A 134 5.45 -18.49 -17.83
C ILE A 134 6.79 -18.46 -18.56
N ALA A 135 7.87 -18.81 -17.85
CA ALA A 135 9.19 -18.91 -18.44
C ALA A 135 9.31 -20.18 -19.29
N LEU A 136 9.75 -20.04 -20.54
CA LEU A 136 10.05 -21.15 -21.45
C LEU A 136 11.49 -21.03 -21.94
N HIS A 137 12.11 -22.14 -22.35
CA HIS A 137 13.44 -22.13 -22.95
C HIS A 137 13.52 -21.15 -24.13
N LYS A 138 14.64 -20.42 -24.24
CA LYS A 138 14.87 -19.51 -25.37
C LYS A 138 14.72 -20.27 -26.70
N ASN A 139 14.00 -19.68 -27.65
CA ASN A 139 13.70 -20.24 -28.98
C ASN A 139 12.83 -21.51 -29.01
N THR A 140 12.04 -21.76 -27.96
CA THR A 140 11.01 -22.80 -27.96
C THR A 140 9.90 -22.55 -29.00
N ARG A 141 9.46 -23.62 -29.68
CA ARG A 141 8.27 -23.62 -30.57
C ARG A 141 6.96 -23.39 -29.80
N TRP A 142 6.95 -23.68 -28.50
CA TRP A 142 5.76 -23.59 -27.64
C TRP A 142 5.38 -22.18 -27.21
N LYS A 143 6.24 -21.18 -27.44
CA LYS A 143 5.94 -19.78 -27.09
C LYS A 143 4.60 -19.33 -27.68
N ARG A 144 4.39 -19.53 -28.99
CA ARG A 144 3.18 -19.04 -29.68
C ARG A 144 1.91 -19.81 -29.28
N PRO A 145 1.89 -21.15 -29.21
CA PRO A 145 0.73 -21.88 -28.70
C PRO A 145 0.31 -21.48 -27.28
N VAL A 146 1.28 -21.32 -26.37
CA VAL A 146 0.99 -20.94 -24.97
C VAL A 146 0.45 -19.52 -24.89
N ASP A 147 1.03 -18.58 -25.64
CA ASP A 147 0.58 -17.18 -25.68
C ASP A 147 -0.86 -17.07 -26.22
N LEU A 148 -1.20 -17.84 -27.27
CA LEU A 148 -2.57 -17.89 -27.78
C LEU A 148 -3.56 -18.48 -26.77
N ALA A 149 -3.17 -19.53 -26.04
CA ALA A 149 -4.03 -20.13 -25.02
C ALA A 149 -4.29 -19.14 -23.86
N LEU A 150 -3.28 -18.39 -23.44
CA LEU A 150 -3.43 -17.34 -22.42
C LEU A 150 -4.36 -16.21 -22.90
N LEU A 151 -4.24 -15.80 -24.16
CA LEU A 151 -5.13 -14.78 -24.74
C LEU A 151 -6.57 -15.29 -24.88
N GLN A 152 -6.76 -16.59 -25.16
CA GLN A 152 -8.09 -17.21 -25.20
C GLN A 152 -8.76 -17.21 -23.82
N LEU A 153 -8.04 -17.59 -22.76
CA LEU A 153 -8.55 -17.52 -21.39
C LEU A 153 -9.05 -16.11 -21.04
N VAL A 154 -8.22 -15.09 -21.31
CA VAL A 154 -8.58 -13.69 -21.07
C VAL A 154 -9.77 -13.24 -21.93
N GLY A 155 -9.86 -13.73 -23.18
CA GLY A 155 -10.95 -13.42 -24.09
C GLY A 155 -12.28 -14.05 -23.70
N ASP A 156 -12.25 -15.26 -23.13
CA ASP A 156 -13.42 -16.00 -22.67
C ASP A 156 -13.90 -15.54 -21.28
N GLY A 157 -13.11 -14.71 -20.59
CA GLY A 157 -13.47 -14.12 -19.31
C GLY A 157 -13.26 -15.05 -18.11
N GLU A 158 -12.44 -16.10 -18.28
CA GLU A 158 -11.90 -16.92 -17.18
C GLU A 158 -10.61 -16.32 -16.58
#